data_AF-A0A4Y9XVC1-F1
#
_entry.id   AF-A0A4Y9XVC1-F1
#
_cell.length_a   1.000
_cell.length_b   1.000
_cell.length_c   1.000
_cell.angle_alpha   90.00
_cell.angle_beta   90.00
_cell.angle_gamma   90.00
#
_symmetry.space_group_name_H-M   'P 1'
#
loop_
_entity.id
_entity.type
_entity.pdbx_description
1 polymer ?
#
loop_
_entity_poly.entity_id
_entity_poly.type
_entity_poly.pdbx_seq_one_letter_code
_entity_poly.pdbx_strand_id
1 'polypeptide(L)'
;MILRKSALHTPETVTPLPPSRASPTINPQVLDALYAIRTTPYEYSFLSRIQGFQPARTPTAIAVDWETRSPWMELMSDVRDHYSLMHSEREQPIETVAPIEYVSLRPEHLPQVHDLLRRTFWEGISVSDALEYSPEKCTVVATYKKLVVGAALLSSPQETYITYLSVRAGWENSQIATTMLYHLITLNPNRDITLHVSINNPAMLLYNRFGFKAEEFIVGFYEDYLDPQSRASKNAFRLRLRR
;
A
#
# COMPACT_ATOMS: atom_id res chain seq x y z
N MET A 1 54.20 63.81 -5.29
CA MET A 1 53.87 63.61 -6.72
C MET A 1 54.87 62.64 -7.30
N ILE A 2 54.49 61.37 -7.43
CA ILE A 2 54.98 60.33 -8.38
C ILE A 2 54.01 59.14 -8.20
N LEU A 3 53.14 58.95 -9.18
CA LEU A 3 52.17 57.85 -9.26
C LEU A 3 52.89 56.63 -9.85
N ARG A 4 53.10 55.56 -9.07
CA ARG A 4 53.41 54.24 -9.64
C ARG A 4 52.09 53.56 -9.99
N LYS A 5 51.78 53.51 -11.29
CA LYS A 5 50.68 52.71 -11.83
C LYS A 5 50.98 51.22 -11.62
N SER A 6 50.19 50.58 -10.77
CA SER A 6 50.12 49.12 -10.63
C SER A 6 49.64 48.53 -11.94
N ALA A 7 50.38 47.54 -12.46
CA ALA A 7 50.02 46.81 -13.65
C ALA A 7 48.72 46.04 -13.44
N LEU A 8 47.70 46.32 -14.27
CA LEU A 8 46.52 45.49 -14.40
C LEU A 8 46.93 44.18 -15.06
N HIS A 9 46.90 43.08 -14.31
CA HIS A 9 46.90 41.74 -14.89
C HIS A 9 45.57 41.54 -15.61
N THR A 10 45.62 41.52 -16.93
CA THR A 10 44.53 41.05 -17.80
C THR A 10 44.26 39.58 -17.49
N PRO A 11 42.99 39.15 -17.34
CA PRO A 11 42.67 37.76 -17.10
C PRO A 11 43.09 36.90 -18.30
N GLU A 12 43.65 35.74 -17.99
CA GLU A 12 44.09 34.72 -18.93
C GLU A 12 42.95 34.37 -19.91
N THR A 13 43.31 34.29 -21.18
CA THR A 13 42.48 33.84 -22.29
C THR A 13 41.84 32.50 -21.94
N VAL A 14 40.51 32.46 -21.83
CA VAL A 14 39.76 31.22 -21.61
C VAL A 14 39.88 30.35 -22.86
N THR A 15 40.59 29.24 -22.76
CA THR A 15 40.68 28.23 -23.81
C THR A 15 39.28 27.69 -24.09
N PRO A 16 38.74 27.81 -25.32
CA PRO A 16 37.45 27.22 -25.64
C PRO A 16 37.52 25.71 -25.48
N LEU A 17 36.55 25.14 -24.78
CA LEU A 17 36.38 23.69 -24.67
C LEU A 17 36.34 23.10 -26.09
N PRO A 18 37.16 22.08 -26.40
CA PRO A 18 37.10 21.42 -27.69
C PRO A 18 35.66 20.92 -27.93
N PRO A 19 35.16 20.99 -29.18
CA PRO A 19 33.81 20.54 -29.49
C PRO A 19 33.66 19.10 -29.02
N SER A 20 32.55 18.83 -28.33
CA SER A 20 32.19 17.50 -27.87
C SER A 20 32.38 16.53 -29.02
N ARG A 21 33.22 15.50 -28.82
CA ARG A 21 33.45 14.46 -29.83
C ARG A 21 32.08 13.96 -30.29
N ALA A 22 31.84 14.00 -31.60
CA ALA A 22 30.64 13.43 -32.17
C ALA A 22 30.44 12.03 -31.57
N SER A 23 29.28 11.83 -30.94
CA SER A 23 28.89 10.53 -30.40
C SER A 23 29.12 9.49 -31.49
N PRO A 24 29.86 8.40 -31.22
CA PRO A 24 30.08 7.39 -32.24
C PRO A 24 28.73 6.95 -32.79
N THR A 25 28.63 6.84 -34.11
CA THR A 25 27.43 6.36 -34.80
C THR A 25 27.09 4.99 -34.24
N ILE A 26 26.01 4.92 -33.46
CA ILE A 26 25.59 3.70 -32.81
C ILE A 26 25.21 2.72 -33.91
N ASN A 27 25.86 1.56 -33.97
CA ASN A 27 25.57 0.56 -34.98
C ASN A 27 24.10 0.12 -34.83
N PRO A 28 23.24 0.33 -35.83
CA PRO A 28 21.81 0.04 -35.73
C PRO A 28 21.57 -1.45 -35.44
N GLN A 29 22.42 -2.35 -35.94
CA GLN A 29 22.31 -3.78 -35.66
C GLN A 29 22.56 -4.11 -34.18
N VAL A 30 23.44 -3.36 -33.51
CA VAL A 30 23.70 -3.53 -32.07
C VAL A 30 22.53 -2.98 -31.28
N LEU A 31 21.97 -1.84 -31.70
CA LEU A 31 20.80 -1.23 -31.09
C LEU A 31 19.58 -2.17 -31.21
N ASP A 32 19.33 -2.70 -32.41
CA ASP A 32 18.29 -3.68 -32.69
C ASP A 32 18.50 -4.96 -31.89
N ALA A 33 19.74 -5.44 -31.78
CA ALA A 33 20.06 -6.60 -30.96
C ALA A 33 19.81 -6.35 -29.46
N LEU A 34 20.10 -5.16 -28.96
CA LEU A 34 19.81 -4.75 -27.57
C LEU A 34 18.31 -4.64 -27.32
N TYR A 35 17.54 -4.05 -28.25
CA TYR A 35 16.07 -3.99 -28.17
C TYR A 35 15.42 -5.37 -28.38
N ALA A 36 16.08 -6.28 -29.10
CA ALA A 36 15.64 -7.66 -29.25
C ALA A 36 15.93 -8.53 -28.01
N ILE A 37 16.66 -8.02 -27.01
CA ILE A 37 16.84 -8.72 -25.73
C ILE A 37 15.49 -8.80 -25.03
N ARG A 38 14.82 -9.93 -25.22
CA ARG A 38 13.68 -10.31 -24.40
C ARG A 38 14.22 -10.72 -23.04
N THR A 39 13.87 -9.97 -22.00
CA THR A 39 14.15 -10.38 -20.63
C THR A 39 13.47 -11.73 -20.42
N THR A 40 14.25 -12.76 -20.08
CA THR A 40 13.67 -14.04 -19.69
C THR A 40 12.93 -13.84 -18.36
N PRO A 41 11.64 -14.22 -18.28
CA PRO A 41 10.94 -14.27 -17.01
C PRO A 41 11.80 -15.01 -15.99
N TYR A 42 11.89 -14.49 -14.76
CA TYR A 42 12.76 -15.06 -13.73
C TYR A 42 12.53 -16.57 -13.57
N GLU A 43 11.28 -17.02 -13.64
CA GLU A 43 10.88 -18.43 -13.63
C GLU A 43 11.68 -19.34 -14.59
N TYR A 44 12.03 -18.84 -15.78
CA TYR A 44 12.78 -19.57 -16.80
C TYR A 44 14.27 -19.21 -16.83
N SER A 45 14.72 -18.33 -15.93
CA SER A 45 16.10 -17.87 -15.87
C SER A 45 17.06 -18.93 -15.31
N PHE A 46 18.33 -18.83 -15.68
CA PHE A 46 19.39 -19.65 -15.09
C PHE A 46 19.51 -19.42 -13.57
N LEU A 47 19.29 -18.18 -13.14
CA LEU A 47 19.30 -17.76 -11.74
C LEU A 47 18.23 -18.50 -10.91
N SER A 48 17.03 -18.71 -11.47
CA SER A 48 15.98 -19.45 -10.78
C SER A 48 16.29 -20.95 -10.67
N ARG A 49 17.03 -21.53 -11.62
CA ARG A 49 17.50 -22.92 -11.52
C ARG A 49 18.55 -23.10 -10.42
N ILE A 50 19.41 -22.10 -10.23
CA ILE A 50 20.43 -22.11 -9.15
C ILE A 50 19.78 -21.89 -7.79
N GLN A 51 18.89 -20.91 -7.68
CA GLN A 51 18.29 -20.51 -6.40
C GLN A 51 17.05 -21.32 -6.03
N GLY A 52 16.57 -22.17 -6.94
CA GLY A 52 15.28 -22.84 -6.83
C GLY A 52 14.15 -21.88 -7.18
N PHE A 53 13.55 -22.07 -8.36
CA PHE A 53 12.27 -21.43 -8.66
C PHE A 53 11.21 -22.13 -7.82
N GLN A 54 10.94 -21.59 -6.64
CA GLN A 54 9.63 -21.79 -6.06
C GLN A 54 8.72 -20.81 -6.79
N PRO A 55 7.78 -21.27 -7.65
CA PRO A 55 6.65 -20.40 -7.99
C PRO A 55 6.15 -19.91 -6.64
N ALA A 56 6.11 -18.58 -6.45
CA ALA A 56 5.61 -18.02 -5.21
C ALA A 56 4.36 -18.81 -4.90
N ARG A 57 4.39 -19.62 -3.81
CA ARG A 57 3.20 -20.36 -3.38
C ARG A 57 2.17 -19.26 -3.33
N THR A 58 1.25 -19.23 -4.29
CA THR A 58 0.28 -18.16 -4.36
C THR A 58 -0.34 -18.20 -2.99
N PRO A 59 -0.13 -17.15 -2.17
CA PRO A 59 -0.64 -17.15 -0.82
C PRO A 59 -2.10 -17.50 -0.97
N THR A 60 -2.56 -18.55 -0.27
CA THR A 60 -3.92 -19.08 -0.43
C THR A 60 -4.88 -17.91 -0.29
N ALA A 61 -5.29 -17.37 -1.43
CA ALA A 61 -5.97 -16.09 -1.47
C ALA A 61 -7.36 -16.35 -0.95
N ILE A 62 -7.76 -15.57 0.05
CA ILE A 62 -9.11 -15.60 0.59
C ILE A 62 -10.09 -15.21 -0.53
N ALA A 63 -9.72 -14.20 -1.32
CA ALA A 63 -10.42 -13.78 -2.52
C ALA A 63 -9.50 -13.00 -3.46
N VAL A 64 -9.90 -12.91 -4.73
CA VAL A 64 -9.24 -12.09 -5.76
C VAL A 64 -10.32 -11.27 -6.45
N ASP A 65 -10.12 -9.96 -6.51
CA ASP A 65 -11.09 -8.99 -7.02
C ASP A 65 -10.51 -8.21 -8.20
N TRP A 66 -11.04 -8.48 -9.39
CA TRP A 66 -10.66 -7.81 -10.64
C TRP A 66 -11.54 -6.60 -10.97
N GLU A 67 -12.67 -6.45 -10.28
CA GLU A 67 -13.71 -5.48 -10.58
C GLU A 67 -13.45 -4.17 -9.85
N THR A 68 -12.97 -4.23 -8.62
CA THR A 68 -12.72 -3.03 -7.83
C THR A 68 -11.73 -2.10 -8.53
N ARG A 69 -12.12 -0.82 -8.61
CA ARG A 69 -11.30 0.30 -9.04
C ARG A 69 -11.32 1.34 -7.93
N SER A 70 -10.14 1.72 -7.45
CA SER A 70 -10.02 2.77 -6.43
C SER A 70 -9.73 4.13 -7.08
N PRO A 71 -10.08 5.24 -6.40
CA PRO A 71 -9.72 6.58 -6.88
C PRO A 71 -8.23 6.73 -7.17
N TRP A 72 -7.37 6.07 -6.39
CA TRP A 72 -5.93 6.03 -6.64
C TRP A 72 -5.58 5.32 -7.96
N MET A 73 -6.24 4.21 -8.29
CA MET A 73 -6.00 3.49 -9.55
C MET A 73 -6.41 4.33 -10.75
N GLU A 74 -7.55 5.02 -10.67
CA GLU A 74 -8.03 5.94 -11.71
C GLU A 74 -7.07 7.12 -11.88
N LEU A 75 -6.66 7.76 -10.78
CA LEU A 75 -5.68 8.85 -10.83
C LEU A 75 -4.36 8.43 -11.48
N MET A 76 -3.84 7.25 -11.15
CA MET A 76 -2.60 6.74 -11.76
C MET A 76 -2.79 6.44 -13.25
N SER A 77 -3.98 5.99 -13.66
CA SER A 77 -4.34 5.83 -15.08
C SER A 77 -4.31 7.18 -15.78
N ASP A 78 -5.00 8.19 -15.24
CA ASP A 78 -5.07 9.53 -15.82
C ASP A 78 -3.69 10.18 -15.96
N VAL A 79 -2.84 10.06 -14.93
CA VAL A 79 -1.46 10.57 -14.96
C VAL A 79 -0.66 9.89 -16.06
N ARG A 80 -0.83 8.58 -16.24
CA ARG A 80 -0.15 7.82 -17.29
C ARG A 80 -0.65 8.23 -18.66
N ASP A 81 -1.96 8.28 -18.86
CA ASP A 81 -2.58 8.67 -20.13
C ASP A 81 -2.16 10.08 -20.54
N HIS A 82 -2.12 11.02 -19.59
CA HIS A 82 -1.62 12.37 -19.84
C HIS A 82 -0.14 12.36 -20.28
N TYR A 83 0.72 11.61 -19.58
CA TYR A 83 2.13 11.48 -19.94
C TYR A 83 2.31 10.85 -21.34
N SER A 84 1.51 9.82 -21.64
CA SER A 84 1.47 9.13 -22.92
C SER A 84 1.09 10.05 -24.08
N LEU A 85 0.10 10.92 -23.88
CA LEU A 85 -0.33 11.91 -24.86
C LEU A 85 0.72 13.00 -25.08
N MET A 86 1.43 13.43 -24.03
CA MET A 86 2.49 14.44 -24.15
C MET A 86 3.77 13.91 -24.79
N HIS A 87 4.01 12.60 -24.73
CA HIS A 87 5.25 11.96 -25.19
C HIS A 87 4.98 10.77 -26.12
N SER A 88 4.23 11.01 -27.20
CA SER A 88 3.87 9.97 -28.17
C SER A 88 5.07 9.30 -28.87
N GLU A 89 6.22 9.98 -28.93
CA GLU A 89 7.43 9.46 -29.57
C GLU A 89 8.25 8.51 -28.68
N ARG A 90 7.90 8.37 -27.40
CA ARG A 90 8.59 7.48 -26.46
C ARG A 90 7.89 6.13 -26.37
N GLU A 91 8.67 5.07 -26.26
CA GLU A 91 8.14 3.75 -25.95
C GLU A 91 7.51 3.77 -24.55
N GLN A 92 6.22 3.45 -24.49
CA GLN A 92 5.44 3.50 -23.26
C GLN A 92 5.46 2.13 -22.58
N PRO A 93 5.66 2.07 -21.24
CA PRO A 93 5.61 0.81 -20.54
C PRO A 93 4.20 0.22 -20.61
N ILE A 94 4.09 -1.04 -21.04
CA ILE A 94 2.82 -1.78 -21.06
C ILE A 94 2.36 -1.97 -19.62
N GLU A 95 1.21 -1.38 -19.27
CA GLU A 95 0.63 -1.59 -17.96
C GLU A 95 -0.03 -2.96 -17.87
N THR A 96 0.34 -3.72 -16.84
CA THR A 96 -0.38 -4.93 -16.46
C THR A 96 -1.47 -4.58 -15.46
N VAL A 97 -2.72 -4.82 -15.86
CA VAL A 97 -3.88 -4.81 -14.96
C VAL A 97 -3.65 -5.86 -13.88
N ALA A 98 -3.89 -5.49 -12.63
CA ALA A 98 -3.76 -6.38 -11.48
C ALA A 98 -5.02 -6.31 -10.62
N PRO A 99 -5.42 -7.42 -9.98
CA PRO A 99 -6.54 -7.42 -9.06
C PRO A 99 -6.12 -6.88 -7.69
N ILE A 100 -7.12 -6.65 -6.84
CA ILE A 100 -6.92 -6.59 -5.40
C ILE A 100 -7.03 -8.00 -4.86
N GLU A 101 -5.96 -8.48 -4.24
CA GLU A 101 -5.92 -9.79 -3.60
C GLU A 101 -6.19 -9.64 -2.11
N TYR A 102 -7.05 -10.49 -1.56
CA TYR A 102 -7.30 -10.58 -0.13
C TYR A 102 -6.63 -11.84 0.39
N VAL A 103 -5.68 -11.67 1.30
CA VAL A 103 -4.80 -12.73 1.80
C VAL A 103 -4.69 -12.65 3.31
N SER A 104 -4.36 -13.77 3.96
CA SER A 104 -4.04 -13.77 5.38
C SER A 104 -2.75 -12.97 5.65
N LEU A 105 -2.61 -12.47 6.87
CA LEU A 105 -1.40 -11.76 7.31
C LEU A 105 -0.18 -12.67 7.19
N ARG A 106 0.92 -12.11 6.67
CA ARG A 106 2.20 -12.80 6.48
C ARG A 106 3.33 -11.90 6.97
N PRO A 107 4.51 -12.46 7.32
CA PRO A 107 5.64 -11.67 7.77
C PRO A 107 6.04 -10.54 6.80
N GLU A 108 5.94 -10.78 5.49
CA GLU A 108 6.24 -9.79 4.45
C GLU A 108 5.29 -8.57 4.44
N HIS A 109 4.08 -8.71 4.97
CA HIS A 109 3.12 -7.61 5.06
C HIS A 109 3.34 -6.74 6.29
N LEU A 110 3.95 -7.27 7.36
CA LEU A 110 4.03 -6.59 8.66
C LEU A 110 4.55 -5.16 8.58
N PRO A 111 5.65 -4.85 7.86
CA PRO A 111 6.15 -3.48 7.80
C PRO A 111 5.12 -2.50 7.22
N GLN A 112 4.42 -2.90 6.17
CA GLN A 112 3.40 -2.07 5.52
C GLN A 112 2.11 -1.98 6.34
N VAL A 113 1.69 -3.07 6.99
CA VAL A 113 0.53 -3.08 7.88
C VAL A 113 0.79 -2.18 9.09
N HIS A 114 1.98 -2.26 9.69
CA HIS A 114 2.37 -1.40 10.80
C HIS A 114 2.38 0.08 10.41
N ASP A 115 2.96 0.42 9.26
CA ASP A 115 2.93 1.80 8.73
C ASP A 115 1.48 2.28 8.49
N LEU A 116 0.63 1.44 7.88
CA LEU A 116 -0.79 1.75 7.67
C LEU A 116 -1.52 2.02 8.99
N LEU A 117 -1.36 1.14 9.98
CA LEU A 117 -2.05 1.26 11.26
C LEU A 117 -1.56 2.49 12.06
N ARG A 118 -0.25 2.76 12.09
CA ARG A 118 0.30 3.93 12.79
C ARG A 118 -0.21 5.25 12.22
N ARG A 119 -0.32 5.34 10.89
CA ARG A 119 -0.88 6.52 10.20
C ARG A 119 -2.39 6.70 10.43
N THR A 120 -3.12 5.60 10.62
CA THR A 120 -4.59 5.64 10.75
C THR A 120 -5.03 5.86 12.19
N PHE A 121 -4.32 5.25 13.14
CA PHE A 121 -4.71 5.18 14.54
C PHE A 121 -3.75 6.00 15.40
N TRP A 122 -2.72 5.38 16.00
CA TRP A 122 -1.70 6.04 16.82
C TRP A 122 -0.33 5.36 16.67
N GLU A 123 0.71 6.06 17.10
CA GLU A 123 2.09 5.56 17.03
C GLU A 123 2.33 4.36 17.96
N GLY A 124 3.31 3.52 17.62
CA GLY A 124 3.70 2.38 18.46
C GLY A 124 2.82 1.12 18.34
N ILE A 125 1.83 1.11 17.43
CA ILE A 125 1.06 -0.11 17.14
C ILE A 125 2.00 -1.19 16.59
N SER A 126 1.90 -2.38 17.18
CA SER A 126 2.52 -3.62 16.72
C SER A 126 1.48 -4.72 16.67
N VAL A 127 1.41 -5.42 15.54
CA VAL A 127 0.52 -6.57 15.33
C VAL A 127 1.30 -7.83 14.95
N SER A 128 2.56 -7.91 15.36
CA SER A 128 3.40 -9.09 15.09
C SER A 128 2.78 -10.37 15.66
N ASP A 129 2.17 -10.26 16.83
CA ASP A 129 1.52 -11.37 17.54
C ASP A 129 0.36 -11.98 16.72
N ALA A 130 -0.25 -11.21 15.81
CA ALA A 130 -1.32 -11.70 14.95
C ALA A 130 -0.86 -12.80 13.96
N LEU A 131 0.45 -12.98 13.77
CA LEU A 131 1.00 -14.11 13.01
C LEU A 131 0.95 -15.44 13.78
N GLU A 132 0.93 -15.40 15.12
CA GLU A 132 1.00 -16.58 15.97
C GLU A 132 -0.38 -17.18 16.23
N TYR A 133 -1.43 -16.36 16.20
CA TYR A 133 -2.80 -16.73 16.59
C TYR A 133 -3.73 -16.96 15.38
N SER A 134 -3.45 -17.99 14.58
CA SER A 134 -4.29 -18.39 13.44
C SER A 134 -4.60 -17.23 12.45
N PRO A 135 -3.58 -16.64 11.81
CA PRO A 135 -3.76 -15.53 10.88
C PRO A 135 -4.77 -15.85 9.77
N GLU A 136 -4.90 -17.12 9.37
CA GLU A 136 -5.85 -17.60 8.36
C GLU A 136 -7.34 -17.43 8.72
N LYS A 137 -7.68 -17.26 10.00
CA LYS A 137 -9.05 -16.98 10.45
C LYS A 137 -9.22 -15.57 11.00
N CYS A 138 -8.14 -15.01 11.51
CA CYS A 138 -8.16 -13.79 12.30
C CYS A 138 -7.75 -12.55 11.51
N THR A 139 -7.18 -12.71 10.31
CA THR A 139 -6.63 -11.57 9.56
C THR A 139 -7.03 -11.60 8.10
N VAL A 140 -7.30 -10.41 7.55
CA VAL A 140 -7.50 -10.19 6.12
C VAL A 140 -6.69 -8.97 5.72
N VAL A 141 -5.76 -9.15 4.80
CA VAL A 141 -4.91 -8.08 4.23
C VAL A 141 -5.27 -7.94 2.76
N ALA A 142 -5.62 -6.72 2.36
CA ALA A 142 -5.85 -6.39 0.96
C ALA A 142 -4.55 -5.88 0.33
N THR A 143 -4.13 -6.50 -0.77
CA THR A 143 -2.92 -6.17 -1.51
C THR A 143 -3.22 -5.86 -2.97
N TYR A 144 -2.66 -4.76 -3.47
CA TYR A 144 -2.61 -4.46 -4.90
C TYR A 144 -1.18 -4.60 -5.40
N LYS A 145 -0.93 -5.60 -6.25
CA LYS A 145 0.44 -6.01 -6.64
C LYS A 145 1.26 -6.37 -5.39
N LYS A 146 2.21 -5.53 -4.97
CA LYS A 146 3.02 -5.72 -3.74
C LYS A 146 2.68 -4.72 -2.63
N LEU A 147 1.68 -3.88 -2.85
CA LEU A 147 1.29 -2.80 -1.97
C LEU A 147 0.17 -3.27 -1.04
N VAL A 148 0.35 -3.14 0.27
CA VAL A 148 -0.77 -3.29 1.22
C VAL A 148 -1.65 -2.04 1.12
N VAL A 149 -2.91 -2.27 0.79
CA VAL A 149 -3.94 -1.23 0.63
C VAL A 149 -5.01 -1.28 1.71
N GLY A 150 -5.08 -2.37 2.48
CA GLY A 150 -5.96 -2.48 3.63
C GLY A 150 -5.56 -3.61 4.56
N ALA A 151 -5.96 -3.51 5.82
CA ALA A 151 -5.76 -4.54 6.82
C ALA A 151 -6.96 -4.60 7.78
N ALA A 152 -7.44 -5.80 8.04
CA ALA A 152 -8.45 -6.12 9.02
C ALA A 152 -7.94 -7.23 9.94
N LEU A 153 -7.93 -6.97 11.24
CA LEU A 153 -7.41 -7.89 12.26
C LEU A 153 -8.44 -8.10 13.34
N LEU A 154 -8.60 -9.37 13.72
CA LEU A 154 -9.48 -9.86 14.75
C LEU A 154 -8.64 -10.59 15.80
N SER A 155 -8.84 -10.25 17.06
CA SER A 155 -8.31 -11.01 18.19
C SER A 155 -9.28 -12.16 18.52
N SER A 156 -8.74 -13.36 18.77
CA SER A 156 -9.39 -14.64 19.09
C SER A 156 -8.36 -15.48 19.87
N PRO A 157 -8.71 -16.38 20.83
CA PRO A 157 -9.96 -17.13 20.97
C PRO A 157 -10.94 -16.71 22.09
N GLN A 158 -10.54 -15.83 23.03
CA GLN A 158 -11.35 -15.52 24.22
C GLN A 158 -12.56 -14.64 23.89
N GLU A 159 -12.35 -13.59 23.10
CA GLU A 159 -13.39 -12.74 22.54
C GLU A 159 -13.13 -12.61 21.05
N THR A 160 -14.19 -12.57 20.23
CA THR A 160 -14.05 -12.34 18.79
C THR A 160 -14.16 -10.83 18.57
N TYR A 161 -13.02 -10.16 18.71
CA TYR A 161 -12.94 -8.69 18.75
C TYR A 161 -12.20 -8.17 17.52
N ILE A 162 -12.81 -7.28 16.73
CA ILE A 162 -12.10 -6.61 15.63
C ILE A 162 -11.22 -5.52 16.22
N THR A 163 -9.92 -5.79 16.22
CA THR A 163 -8.90 -4.93 16.80
C THR A 163 -8.58 -3.76 15.88
N TYR A 164 -8.44 -4.03 14.58
CA TYR A 164 -8.12 -3.01 13.58
C TYR A 164 -8.87 -3.27 12.27
N LEU A 165 -9.38 -2.21 11.66
CA LEU A 165 -9.87 -2.20 10.29
C LEU A 165 -9.46 -0.87 9.66
N SER A 166 -8.54 -0.92 8.69
CA SER A 166 -8.07 0.27 7.98
C SER A 166 -7.89 0.02 6.50
N VAL A 167 -8.15 1.05 5.71
CA VAL A 167 -7.87 1.12 4.28
C VAL A 167 -6.94 2.32 4.07
N ARG A 168 -5.96 2.15 3.19
CA ARG A 168 -4.99 3.18 2.85
C ARG A 168 -5.68 4.40 2.28
N ALA A 169 -5.25 5.60 2.68
CA ALA A 169 -5.75 6.86 2.12
C ALA A 169 -5.64 6.86 0.58
N GLY A 170 -6.68 7.31 -0.11
CA GLY A 170 -6.81 7.25 -1.57
C GLY A 170 -7.35 5.94 -2.12
N TRP A 171 -7.43 4.88 -1.30
CA TRP A 171 -8.07 3.60 -1.61
C TRP A 171 -9.46 3.46 -0.98
N GLU A 172 -9.95 4.53 -0.36
CA GLU A 172 -11.29 4.60 0.23
C GLU A 172 -12.37 4.64 -0.85
N ASN A 173 -13.64 4.46 -0.46
CA ASN A 173 -14.80 4.45 -1.36
C ASN A 173 -14.82 3.35 -2.44
N SER A 174 -13.90 2.39 -2.41
CA SER A 174 -13.84 1.27 -3.36
C SER A 174 -14.24 -0.09 -2.73
N GLN A 175 -15.11 -0.06 -1.70
CA GLN A 175 -15.62 -1.24 -0.97
C GLN A 175 -14.58 -2.19 -0.35
N ILE A 176 -13.28 -1.88 -0.35
CA ILE A 176 -12.23 -2.74 0.21
C ILE A 176 -12.51 -3.08 1.68
N ALA A 177 -12.90 -2.09 2.49
CA ALA A 177 -13.26 -2.31 3.91
C ALA A 177 -14.47 -3.24 4.06
N THR A 178 -15.47 -3.10 3.18
CA THR A 178 -16.65 -3.96 3.12
C THR A 178 -16.24 -5.40 2.82
N THR A 179 -15.41 -5.62 1.82
CA THR A 179 -14.94 -6.95 1.42
C THR A 179 -14.08 -7.60 2.50
N MET A 180 -13.15 -6.85 3.12
CA MET A 180 -12.36 -7.36 4.24
C MET A 180 -13.22 -7.77 5.42
N LEU A 181 -14.19 -6.92 5.81
CA LEU A 181 -15.10 -7.21 6.92
C LEU A 181 -15.99 -8.43 6.62
N TYR A 182 -16.50 -8.53 5.39
CA TYR A 182 -17.27 -9.69 4.93
C TYR A 182 -16.50 -11.00 5.10
N HIS A 183 -15.24 -11.04 4.62
CA HIS A 183 -14.41 -12.23 4.74
C HIS A 183 -14.08 -12.57 6.19
N LEU A 184 -13.74 -11.57 6.99
CA LEU A 184 -13.40 -11.74 8.39
C LEU A 184 -14.58 -12.30 9.22
N ILE A 185 -15.82 -11.87 8.92
CA ILE A 185 -17.03 -12.45 9.51
C ILE A 185 -17.27 -13.88 9.00
N THR A 186 -17.11 -14.12 7.69
CA THR A 186 -17.34 -15.43 7.07
C THR A 186 -16.37 -16.50 7.58
N LEU A 187 -15.13 -16.11 7.88
CA LEU A 187 -14.10 -16.98 8.45
C LEU A 187 -14.38 -17.38 9.91
N ASN A 188 -15.28 -16.68 10.61
CA ASN A 188 -15.61 -16.91 12.01
C ASN A 188 -17.12 -17.19 12.19
N PRO A 189 -17.64 -18.31 11.67
CA PRO A 189 -19.06 -18.65 11.78
C PRO A 189 -19.46 -18.93 13.22
N ASN A 190 -20.72 -18.64 13.56
CA ASN A 190 -21.35 -18.93 14.86
C ASN A 190 -20.64 -18.25 16.06
N ARG A 191 -19.95 -17.14 15.83
CA ARG A 191 -19.33 -16.33 16.86
C ARG A 191 -19.88 -14.92 16.80
N ASP A 192 -20.18 -14.37 17.96
CA ASP A 192 -20.53 -12.97 18.09
C ASP A 192 -19.27 -12.12 17.94
N ILE A 193 -19.33 -11.12 17.07
CA ILE A 193 -18.20 -10.27 16.76
C ILE A 193 -18.42 -8.92 17.43
N THR A 194 -17.42 -8.41 18.14
CA THR A 194 -17.47 -7.13 18.83
C THR A 194 -16.39 -6.18 18.33
N LEU A 195 -16.60 -4.88 18.46
CA LEU A 195 -15.59 -3.86 18.16
C LEU A 195 -15.89 -2.55 18.90
N HIS A 196 -14.86 -1.73 19.09
CA HIS A 196 -15.02 -0.33 19.49
C HIS A 196 -14.75 0.59 18.31
N VAL A 197 -15.57 1.63 18.22
CA VAL A 197 -15.46 2.65 17.17
C VAL A 197 -15.72 4.02 17.77
N SER A 198 -14.88 4.98 17.42
CA SER A 198 -15.09 6.38 17.84
C SER A 198 -16.40 6.91 17.29
N ILE A 199 -17.12 7.70 18.09
CA ILE A 199 -18.47 8.21 17.77
C ILE A 199 -18.50 9.01 16.46
N ASN A 200 -17.42 9.71 16.15
CA ASN A 200 -17.32 10.55 14.94
C ASN A 200 -16.69 9.81 13.75
N ASN A 201 -16.44 8.51 13.86
CA ASN A 201 -15.82 7.74 12.79
C ASN A 201 -16.86 7.39 11.70
N PRO A 202 -16.62 7.73 10.42
CA PRO A 202 -17.54 7.43 9.32
C PRO A 202 -17.77 5.92 9.12
N ALA A 203 -16.88 5.06 9.62
CA ALA A 203 -17.02 3.60 9.58
C ALA A 203 -18.28 3.09 10.32
N MET A 204 -18.90 3.89 11.19
CA MET A 204 -20.20 3.56 11.81
C MET A 204 -21.26 3.12 10.79
N LEU A 205 -21.31 3.76 9.62
CA LEU A 205 -22.24 3.39 8.54
C LEU A 205 -21.92 2.03 7.93
N LEU A 206 -20.64 1.69 7.80
CA LEU A 206 -20.20 0.37 7.34
C LEU A 206 -20.66 -0.71 8.31
N TYR A 207 -20.38 -0.55 9.61
CA TYR A 207 -20.76 -1.53 10.62
C TYR A 207 -22.28 -1.71 10.71
N ASN A 208 -23.04 -0.62 10.67
CA ASN A 208 -24.51 -0.70 10.66
C ASN A 208 -25.05 -1.48 9.45
N ARG A 209 -24.46 -1.33 8.26
CA ARG A 209 -24.85 -2.10 7.05
C ARG A 209 -24.62 -3.61 7.22
N PHE A 210 -23.60 -4.01 7.98
CA PHE A 210 -23.37 -5.42 8.33
C PHE A 210 -24.28 -5.93 9.46
N GLY A 211 -25.09 -5.06 10.06
CA GLY A 211 -26.03 -5.42 11.13
C GLY A 211 -25.48 -5.29 12.53
N PHE A 212 -24.29 -4.70 12.72
CA PHE A 212 -23.77 -4.40 14.06
C PHE A 212 -24.73 -3.47 14.81
N LYS A 213 -24.93 -3.75 16.11
CA LYS A 213 -25.75 -2.94 17.01
C LYS A 213 -24.88 -2.35 18.12
N ALA A 214 -25.13 -1.10 18.47
CA ALA A 214 -24.49 -0.47 19.62
C ALA A 214 -25.07 -1.08 20.90
N GLU A 215 -24.20 -1.62 21.74
CA GLU A 215 -24.56 -2.17 23.06
C GLU A 215 -24.23 -1.18 24.18
N GLU A 216 -23.13 -0.43 24.07
CA GLU A 216 -22.63 0.42 25.14
C GLU A 216 -21.95 1.68 24.60
N PHE A 217 -22.06 2.77 25.36
CA PHE A 217 -21.34 4.02 25.14
C PHE A 217 -20.25 4.17 26.20
N ILE A 218 -19.00 4.27 25.77
CA ILE A 218 -17.83 4.30 26.65
C ILE A 218 -17.17 5.67 26.57
N VAL A 219 -17.15 6.36 27.71
CA VAL A 219 -16.49 7.66 27.88
C VAL A 219 -14.98 7.46 28.00
N GLY A 220 -14.19 8.26 27.30
CA GLY A 220 -12.73 8.30 27.44
C GLY A 220 -11.99 7.07 26.89
N PHE A 221 -12.65 6.20 26.12
CA PHE A 221 -12.03 4.96 25.60
C PHE A 221 -10.68 5.19 24.89
N TYR A 222 -10.54 6.31 24.16
CA TYR A 222 -9.33 6.66 23.42
C TYR A 222 -8.45 7.71 24.12
N GLU A 223 -8.68 8.04 25.39
CA GLU A 223 -7.92 9.08 26.12
C GLU A 223 -6.41 8.79 26.21
N ASP A 224 -6.04 7.54 26.44
CA ASP A 224 -4.65 7.13 26.60
C ASP A 224 -3.91 6.96 25.27
N TYR A 225 -4.65 6.89 24.14
CA TYR A 225 -4.09 6.61 22.83
C TYR A 225 -3.99 7.85 21.93
N LEU A 226 -4.89 8.82 22.11
CA LEU A 226 -4.94 10.02 21.30
C LEU A 226 -4.17 11.17 21.94
N ASP A 227 -3.55 12.01 21.11
CA ASP A 227 -2.95 13.26 21.57
C ASP A 227 -4.01 14.10 22.32
N PRO A 228 -3.68 14.69 23.48
CA PRO A 228 -4.58 15.56 24.23
C PRO A 228 -5.20 16.71 23.39
N GLN A 229 -4.50 17.17 22.34
CA GLN A 229 -4.92 18.21 21.40
C GLN A 229 -5.67 17.67 20.17
N SER A 230 -5.85 16.35 20.06
CA SER A 230 -6.56 15.73 18.95
C SER A 230 -8.01 16.18 18.90
N ARG A 231 -8.50 16.50 17.69
CA ARG A 231 -9.92 16.82 17.44
C ARG A 231 -10.82 15.58 17.37
N ALA A 232 -10.23 14.37 17.38
CA ALA A 232 -10.99 13.13 17.33
C ALA A 232 -11.74 12.91 18.65
N SER A 233 -12.94 12.30 18.57
CA SER A 233 -13.69 11.95 19.77
C SER A 233 -12.96 10.87 20.55
N LYS A 234 -12.75 11.13 21.84
CA LYS A 234 -12.14 10.17 22.77
C LYS A 234 -13.12 9.09 23.25
N ASN A 235 -14.41 9.31 23.04
CA ASN A 235 -15.47 8.38 23.42
C ASN A 235 -15.74 7.39 22.27
N ALA A 236 -16.19 6.19 22.63
CA ALA A 236 -16.44 5.09 21.68
C ALA A 236 -17.81 4.44 21.90
N PHE A 237 -18.35 3.85 20.83
CA PHE A 237 -19.43 2.87 20.93
C PHE A 237 -18.84 1.47 20.90
N ARG A 238 -19.29 0.61 21.81
CA ARG A 238 -19.11 -0.84 21.69
C ARG A 238 -20.22 -1.39 20.80
N LEU A 239 -19.83 -1.95 19.66
CA LEU A 239 -20.74 -2.60 18.73
C LEU A 239 -20.63 -4.12 18.84
N ARG A 240 -21.75 -4.82 18.61
CA ARG A 240 -21.82 -6.27 18.50
C ARG A 240 -22.62 -6.70 17.28
N LEU A 241 -22.10 -7.67 16.54
CA LEU A 241 -22.81 -8.46 15.55
C LEU A 241 -23.14 -9.81 16.18
N ARG A 242 -24.43 -10.11 16.32
CA ARG A 242 -24.91 -11.41 16.83
C ARG A 242 -25.15 -12.37 15.66
N ARG A 243 -24.73 -13.63 15.80
CA ARG A 243 -24.86 -14.67 14.76
C ARG A 243 -25.68 -15.86 15.22
#